data_AF-A0A0B0CYP6-F1
#
_entry.id   AF-A0A0B0CYP6-F1
#
_cell.length_a   1.000
_cell.length_b   1.000
_cell.length_c   1.000
_cell.angle_alpha   90.00
_cell.angle_beta   90.00
_cell.angle_gamma   90.00
#
_symmetry.space_group_name_H-M   'P 1'
#
loop_
_entity.id
_entity.type
_entity.pdbx_description
1 polymer ?
#
loop_
_entity_poly.entity_id
_entity_poly.type
_entity_poly.pdbx_seq_one_letter_code
_entity_poly.pdbx_strand_id
1 'polypeptide(L)'
;MKFIGLLFIIIVTLFSFSGDKAFADEESKARMALYQKTSALTDIPWEYIAAIDQFERQIHDDPKEGRVTAIEIDPLFWTGSAGEMPADFFPAGWGADGSGDKKAEIKNDEDILWAMGNYIKSFGTTEDDIKIALWNYYKRDLTVQTIINTAEVFRKFQTVSLTNRDFPLPLQANYSYRSTWGDARGFGGRRIHEGTDIFANYGVPVKSTTYGVIEMKGWNTYGGWRIGIRDIFNIYHYYAHLQSFGDVKVGDVVQPGDVIGA
;
A
#
# COMPACT_ATOMS: atom_id res chain seq x y z
N MET A 1 -36.26 32.77 -56.12
CA MET A 1 -35.08 32.01 -55.64
C MET A 1 -35.33 31.62 -54.20
N LYS A 2 -35.50 30.32 -53.92
CA LYS A 2 -35.78 29.79 -52.58
C LYS A 2 -34.43 29.44 -51.92
N PHE A 3 -34.08 30.11 -50.83
CA PHE A 3 -32.93 29.74 -50.00
C PHE A 3 -33.37 28.71 -48.95
N ILE A 4 -32.89 27.49 -49.09
CA ILE A 4 -33.02 26.42 -48.09
C ILE A 4 -31.76 26.50 -47.23
N GLY A 5 -31.89 26.99 -45.99
CA GLY A 5 -30.81 26.97 -45.01
C GLY A 5 -30.64 25.57 -44.43
N LEU A 6 -29.49 24.96 -44.71
CA LEU A 6 -29.12 23.64 -44.21
C LEU A 6 -28.64 23.78 -42.74
N LEU A 7 -29.39 23.21 -41.79
CA LEU A 7 -29.04 23.19 -40.38
C LEU A 7 -28.00 22.08 -40.13
N PHE A 8 -26.75 22.45 -39.81
CA PHE A 8 -25.70 21.51 -39.41
C PHE A 8 -25.89 21.14 -37.93
N ILE A 9 -26.32 19.90 -37.66
CA ILE A 9 -26.38 19.36 -36.30
C ILE A 9 -25.00 18.78 -35.98
N ILE A 10 -24.27 19.44 -35.07
CA ILE A 10 -23.02 18.91 -34.50
C ILE A 10 -23.41 17.89 -33.44
N ILE A 11 -23.21 16.61 -33.76
CA ILE A 11 -23.34 15.51 -32.80
C ILE A 11 -22.04 15.50 -31.98
N VAL A 12 -22.11 16.01 -30.75
CA VAL A 12 -21.05 15.85 -29.76
C VAL A 12 -21.14 14.42 -29.21
N THR A 13 -20.30 13.53 -29.73
CA THR A 13 -20.09 12.21 -29.15
C THR A 13 -19.31 12.37 -27.85
N LEU A 14 -20.02 12.26 -26.73
CA LEU A 14 -19.44 12.07 -25.40
C LEU A 14 -18.72 10.72 -25.38
N PHE A 15 -17.41 10.73 -25.59
CA PHE A 15 -16.56 9.60 -25.23
C PHE A 15 -16.51 9.52 -23.71
N SER A 16 -17.30 8.63 -23.13
CA SER A 16 -17.07 8.16 -21.76
C SER A 16 -15.73 7.44 -21.72
N PHE A 17 -14.71 8.08 -21.17
CA PHE A 17 -13.52 7.38 -20.69
C PHE A 17 -13.98 6.47 -19.56
N SER A 18 -14.20 5.19 -19.86
CA SER A 18 -14.24 4.14 -18.85
C SER A 18 -12.84 4.03 -18.26
N GLY A 19 -12.61 4.70 -17.12
CA GLY A 19 -11.44 4.41 -16.31
C GLY A 19 -11.44 2.91 -15.99
N ASP A 20 -10.33 2.24 -16.29
CA ASP A 20 -10.13 0.83 -15.97
C ASP A 20 -10.29 0.66 -14.45
N LYS A 21 -11.49 0.27 -14.02
CA LYS A 21 -11.68 -0.26 -12.68
C LYS A 21 -10.88 -1.56 -12.66
N ALA A 22 -9.80 -1.59 -11.90
CA ALA A 22 -9.13 -2.82 -11.53
C ALA A 22 -10.22 -3.81 -11.08
N PHE A 23 -10.43 -4.88 -11.85
CA PHE A 23 -11.37 -5.92 -11.47
C PHE A 23 -10.81 -6.57 -10.21
N ALA A 24 -11.38 -6.21 -9.06
CA ALA A 24 -11.06 -6.87 -7.81
C ALA A 24 -11.37 -8.36 -7.97
N ASP A 25 -10.35 -9.18 -7.77
CA ASP A 25 -10.50 -10.63 -7.71
C ASP A 25 -11.39 -11.02 -6.51
N GLU A 26 -11.89 -12.25 -6.51
CA GLU A 26 -12.82 -12.73 -5.48
C GLU A 26 -12.21 -12.69 -4.07
N GLU A 27 -10.89 -12.90 -3.93
CA GLU A 27 -10.20 -12.79 -2.64
C GLU A 27 -10.20 -11.34 -2.16
N SER A 28 -9.83 -10.38 -3.02
CA SER A 28 -9.89 -8.95 -2.71
C SER A 28 -11.28 -8.50 -2.25
N LYS A 29 -12.36 -9.01 -2.87
CA LYS A 29 -13.73 -8.71 -2.44
C LYS A 29 -14.04 -9.29 -1.06
N ALA A 30 -13.67 -10.55 -0.81
CA ALA A 30 -13.88 -11.21 0.47
C ALA A 30 -13.13 -10.46 1.59
N ARG A 31 -11.86 -10.09 1.35
CA ARG A 31 -11.05 -9.27 2.25
C ARG A 31 -11.72 -7.92 2.58
N MET A 32 -12.16 -7.19 1.56
CA MET A 32 -12.84 -5.91 1.74
C MET A 32 -14.10 -6.05 2.60
N ALA A 33 -14.90 -7.09 2.38
CA ALA A 33 -16.10 -7.35 3.18
C ALA A 33 -15.77 -7.59 4.65
N LEU A 34 -14.72 -8.38 4.92
CA LEU A 34 -14.23 -8.61 6.28
C LEU A 34 -13.78 -7.31 6.94
N TYR A 35 -12.94 -6.50 6.29
CA TYR A 35 -12.44 -5.24 6.88
C TYR A 35 -13.57 -4.24 7.16
N GLN A 36 -14.53 -4.11 6.26
CA GLN A 36 -15.68 -3.22 6.45
C GLN A 36 -16.57 -3.70 7.61
N LYS A 37 -16.80 -5.02 7.70
CA LYS A 37 -17.53 -5.61 8.83
C LYS A 37 -16.81 -5.34 10.16
N THR A 38 -15.51 -5.59 10.24
CA THR A 38 -14.72 -5.32 11.45
C THR A 38 -14.67 -3.84 11.79
N SER A 39 -14.56 -2.97 10.78
CA SER A 39 -14.60 -1.53 10.96
C SER A 39 -15.91 -1.07 11.59
N ALA A 40 -17.04 -1.58 11.12
CA ALA A 40 -18.36 -1.28 11.69
C ALA A 40 -18.55 -1.79 13.12
N LEU A 41 -17.86 -2.86 13.52
CA LEU A 41 -17.95 -3.44 14.86
C LEU A 41 -17.01 -2.77 15.87
N THR A 42 -15.86 -2.29 15.42
CA THR A 42 -14.78 -1.80 16.29
C THR A 42 -14.58 -0.29 16.25
N ASP A 43 -15.23 0.42 15.31
CA ASP A 43 -15.04 1.85 15.02
C ASP A 43 -13.63 2.20 14.51
N ILE A 44 -12.79 1.20 14.23
CA ILE A 44 -11.47 1.39 13.60
C ILE A 44 -11.66 1.48 12.08
N PRO A 45 -11.13 2.53 11.41
CA PRO A 45 -11.26 2.64 9.95
C PRO A 45 -10.67 1.43 9.22
N TRP A 46 -11.41 0.93 8.22
CA TRP A 46 -11.07 -0.31 7.51
C TRP A 46 -9.70 -0.26 6.86
N GLU A 47 -9.20 0.94 6.50
CA GLU A 47 -7.90 1.15 5.87
C GLU A 47 -6.75 0.67 6.76
N TYR A 48 -6.85 0.89 8.08
CA TYR A 48 -5.82 0.42 9.02
C TYR A 48 -5.86 -1.09 9.18
N ILE A 49 -7.06 -1.67 9.25
CA ILE A 49 -7.26 -3.13 9.34
C ILE A 49 -6.69 -3.80 8.08
N ALA A 50 -7.02 -3.27 6.91
CA ALA A 50 -6.50 -3.75 5.63
C ALA A 50 -4.97 -3.59 5.54
N ALA A 51 -4.42 -2.49 6.03
CA ALA A 51 -2.98 -2.24 6.01
C ALA A 51 -2.20 -3.18 6.94
N ILE A 52 -2.75 -3.52 8.10
CA ILE A 52 -2.21 -4.55 8.99
C ILE A 52 -2.17 -5.89 8.28
N ASP A 53 -3.30 -6.35 7.73
CA ASP A 53 -3.34 -7.61 6.98
C ASP A 53 -2.36 -7.61 5.80
N GLN A 54 -2.26 -6.48 5.08
CA GLN A 54 -1.34 -6.35 3.96
C GLN A 54 0.13 -6.45 4.40
N PHE A 55 0.49 -5.89 5.56
CA PHE A 55 1.82 -6.03 6.15
C PHE A 55 2.10 -7.47 6.58
N GLU A 56 1.14 -8.11 7.26
CA GLU A 56 1.21 -9.50 7.72
C GLU A 56 1.46 -10.48 6.55
N ARG A 57 0.82 -10.24 5.40
CA ARG A 57 1.06 -10.97 4.14
C ARG A 57 2.48 -10.86 3.60
N GLN A 58 3.27 -9.87 4.03
CA GLN A 58 4.68 -9.73 3.60
C GLN A 58 5.66 -10.40 4.55
N ILE A 59 5.24 -10.71 5.78
CA ILE A 59 6.10 -11.34 6.81
C ILE A 59 5.78 -12.82 7.02
N HIS A 60 4.58 -13.25 6.68
CA HIS A 60 4.13 -14.64 6.75
C HIS A 60 4.05 -15.27 5.36
N ASP A 61 4.06 -16.60 5.32
CA ASP A 61 3.74 -17.39 4.13
C ASP A 61 2.24 -17.21 3.77
N ASP A 62 1.77 -17.92 2.73
CA ASP A 62 0.36 -17.90 2.31
C ASP A 62 -0.60 -18.10 3.52
N PRO A 63 -1.77 -17.44 3.53
CA PRO A 63 -2.76 -17.61 4.59
C PRO A 63 -3.04 -19.09 4.90
N LYS A 64 -3.15 -19.41 6.19
CA LYS A 64 -3.44 -20.79 6.63
C LYS A 64 -4.72 -21.32 5.96
N GLU A 65 -4.74 -22.63 5.67
CA GLU A 65 -5.83 -23.28 4.95
C GLU A 65 -7.21 -22.90 5.52
N GLY A 66 -8.10 -22.40 4.65
CA GLY A 66 -9.44 -21.94 5.01
C GLY A 66 -9.54 -20.46 5.41
N ARG A 67 -8.43 -19.72 5.46
CA ARG A 67 -8.40 -18.28 5.75
C ARG A 67 -8.15 -17.43 4.50
N VAL A 68 -8.64 -16.21 4.57
CA VAL A 68 -8.49 -15.14 3.59
C VAL A 68 -7.65 -13.99 4.15
N THR A 69 -7.38 -13.92 5.46
CA THR A 69 -6.44 -12.93 6.04
C THR A 69 -5.16 -13.61 6.52
N ALA A 70 -4.04 -12.90 6.47
CA ALA A 70 -2.72 -13.41 6.88
C ALA A 70 -2.33 -12.97 8.29
N ILE A 71 -3.17 -12.20 8.99
CA ILE A 71 -2.89 -11.78 10.37
C ILE A 71 -2.70 -13.02 11.24
N GLU A 72 -1.51 -13.15 11.83
CA GLU A 72 -1.23 -14.20 12.81
C GLU A 72 -1.10 -13.59 14.21
N ILE A 73 -2.02 -13.96 15.08
CA ILE A 73 -1.93 -13.61 16.50
C ILE A 73 -1.10 -14.69 17.18
N ASP A 74 -0.08 -14.28 17.95
CA ASP A 74 0.69 -15.23 18.75
C ASP A 74 -0.26 -15.93 19.75
N PRO A 75 -0.27 -17.29 19.78
CA PRO A 75 -1.15 -18.07 20.65
C PRO A 75 -1.08 -17.69 22.14
N LEU A 76 0.06 -17.20 22.62
CA LEU A 76 0.24 -16.69 23.99
C LEU A 76 -0.65 -15.48 24.29
N PHE A 77 -0.99 -14.68 23.26
CA PHE A 77 -1.96 -13.59 23.37
C PHE A 77 -3.41 -14.08 23.17
N TRP A 78 -3.62 -15.20 22.46
CA TRP A 78 -4.96 -15.70 22.13
C TRP A 78 -5.69 -16.41 23.27
N THR A 79 -5.00 -17.25 24.06
CA THR A 79 -5.68 -18.05 25.10
C THR A 79 -6.03 -17.26 26.35
N GLY A 80 -5.65 -15.98 26.41
CA GLY A 80 -5.35 -15.33 27.67
C GLY A 80 -4.21 -16.09 28.35
N SER A 81 -3.44 -15.40 29.20
CA SER A 81 -2.62 -16.16 30.13
C SER A 81 -3.54 -17.08 30.93
N ALA A 82 -3.27 -18.38 30.92
CA ALA A 82 -3.70 -19.29 31.97
C ALA A 82 -3.00 -18.90 33.29
N GLY A 83 -3.20 -17.66 33.76
CA GLY A 83 -2.82 -17.18 35.09
C GLY A 83 -1.73 -16.12 35.21
N GLU A 84 -0.89 -15.82 34.20
CA GLU A 84 0.37 -15.09 34.47
C GLU A 84 0.86 -14.08 33.41
N MET A 85 0.00 -13.30 32.73
CA MET A 85 0.48 -12.09 32.03
C MET A 85 -0.19 -10.83 32.58
N PRO A 86 0.58 -9.73 32.80
CA PRO A 86 0.03 -8.51 33.37
C PRO A 86 -1.11 -7.97 32.51
N ALA A 87 -2.28 -7.79 33.12
CA ALA A 87 -3.44 -7.15 32.50
C ALA A 87 -3.13 -5.75 31.93
N ASP A 88 -2.03 -5.14 32.40
CA ASP A 88 -1.53 -3.83 31.95
C ASP A 88 -1.07 -3.81 30.49
N PHE A 89 -0.75 -4.96 29.89
CA PHE A 89 -0.32 -5.03 28.49
C PHE A 89 -1.45 -5.34 27.50
N PHE A 90 -2.57 -5.91 27.96
CA PHE A 90 -3.66 -6.37 27.08
C PHE A 90 -5.05 -6.04 27.65
N PRO A 91 -5.86 -5.27 26.90
CA PRO A 91 -7.23 -4.93 27.30
C PRO A 91 -8.11 -6.16 27.48
N ALA A 92 -9.14 -6.04 28.32
CA ALA A 92 -10.19 -7.06 28.44
C ALA A 92 -10.86 -7.30 27.07
N GLY A 93 -10.92 -8.57 26.63
CA GLY A 93 -11.60 -8.97 25.38
C GLY A 93 -10.71 -9.66 24.32
N TRP A 94 -9.41 -9.83 24.56
CA TRP A 94 -8.56 -10.67 23.72
C TRP A 94 -9.00 -12.14 23.78
N GLY A 95 -9.18 -12.78 22.62
CA GLY A 95 -9.71 -14.14 22.53
C GLY A 95 -11.22 -14.25 22.81
N ALA A 96 -11.99 -13.19 22.58
CA ALA A 96 -13.45 -13.25 22.58
C ALA A 96 -14.01 -13.49 21.17
N ASP A 97 -15.18 -14.11 21.12
CA ASP A 97 -15.93 -14.45 19.91
C ASP A 97 -16.34 -13.18 19.14
N GLY A 98 -15.72 -12.96 17.98
CA GLY A 98 -15.98 -11.84 17.09
C GLY A 98 -17.04 -12.14 16.02
N SER A 99 -17.24 -13.42 15.71
CA SER A 99 -18.20 -13.91 14.72
C SER A 99 -19.63 -14.04 15.26
N GLY A 100 -19.78 -14.09 16.59
CA GLY A 100 -21.06 -14.29 17.29
C GLY A 100 -21.52 -15.75 17.34
N ASP A 101 -20.64 -16.71 17.07
CA ASP A 101 -20.95 -18.16 17.06
C ASP A 101 -20.76 -18.85 18.43
N LYS A 102 -20.40 -18.07 19.45
CA LYS A 102 -20.06 -18.41 20.84
C LYS A 102 -18.71 -19.08 21.01
N LYS A 103 -17.80 -18.98 20.05
CA LYS A 103 -16.44 -19.50 20.12
C LYS A 103 -15.44 -18.45 19.66
N ALA A 104 -14.26 -18.47 20.26
CA ALA A 104 -13.12 -17.67 19.81
C ALA A 104 -12.12 -18.60 19.12
N GLU A 105 -12.13 -18.65 17.79
CA GLU A 105 -11.30 -19.56 17.01
C GLU A 105 -10.16 -18.82 16.28
N ILE A 106 -8.90 -19.15 16.60
CA ILE A 106 -7.69 -18.60 15.94
C ILE A 106 -7.55 -19.02 14.46
N LYS A 107 -8.53 -19.74 13.92
CA LYS A 107 -8.62 -20.14 12.52
C LYS A 107 -9.71 -19.37 11.78
N ASN A 108 -10.49 -18.54 12.47
CA ASN A 108 -11.56 -17.72 11.91
C ASN A 108 -11.06 -16.29 11.70
N ASP A 109 -11.13 -15.80 10.46
CA ASP A 109 -10.71 -14.44 10.13
C ASP A 109 -11.53 -13.37 10.86
N GLU A 110 -12.82 -13.60 11.08
CA GLU A 110 -13.68 -12.63 11.76
C GLU A 110 -13.28 -12.45 13.22
N ASP A 111 -12.97 -13.54 13.92
CA ASP A 111 -12.54 -13.50 15.31
C ASP A 111 -11.19 -12.80 15.45
N ILE A 112 -10.24 -13.10 14.55
CA ILE A 112 -8.91 -12.47 14.53
C ILE A 112 -9.01 -10.97 14.27
N LEU A 113 -9.76 -10.59 13.24
CA LEU A 113 -9.93 -9.18 12.88
C LEU A 113 -10.66 -8.42 13.98
N TRP A 114 -11.69 -9.02 14.58
CA TRP A 114 -12.40 -8.42 15.71
C TRP A 114 -11.50 -8.25 16.93
N ALA A 115 -10.66 -9.25 17.26
CA ALA A 115 -9.70 -9.17 18.35
C ALA A 115 -8.66 -8.05 18.10
N MET A 116 -8.08 -8.00 16.90
CA MET A 116 -7.14 -6.94 16.50
C MET A 116 -7.80 -5.55 16.53
N GLY A 117 -9.02 -5.42 16.01
CA GLY A 117 -9.74 -4.15 16.02
C GLY A 117 -10.06 -3.68 17.44
N ASN A 118 -10.48 -4.56 18.36
CA ASN A 118 -10.71 -4.19 19.76
C ASN A 118 -9.43 -3.88 20.52
N TYR A 119 -8.33 -4.58 20.21
CA TYR A 119 -7.03 -4.21 20.74
C TYR A 119 -6.69 -2.77 20.37
N ILE A 120 -6.79 -2.40 19.09
CA ILE A 120 -6.49 -1.04 18.65
C ILE A 120 -7.45 -0.05 19.31
N LYS A 121 -8.76 -0.36 19.32
CA LYS A 121 -9.81 0.46 19.93
C LYS A 121 -9.54 0.79 21.40
N SER A 122 -8.88 -0.11 22.13
CA SER A 122 -8.56 0.10 23.54
C SER A 122 -7.61 1.28 23.81
N PHE A 123 -6.76 1.62 22.82
CA PHE A 123 -5.90 2.80 22.87
C PHE A 123 -6.65 4.06 22.45
N GLY A 124 -7.67 3.89 21.60
CA GLY A 124 -8.50 4.95 21.04
C GLY A 124 -8.78 4.71 19.56
N THR A 125 -9.34 5.70 18.90
CA THR A 125 -9.72 5.64 17.48
C THR A 125 -9.06 6.72 16.63
N THR A 126 -8.25 7.59 17.24
CA THR A 126 -7.48 8.60 16.48
C THR A 126 -6.26 7.95 15.83
N GLU A 127 -5.71 8.58 14.80
CA GLU A 127 -4.51 8.07 14.12
C GLU A 127 -3.32 7.91 15.07
N ASP A 128 -3.15 8.82 16.04
CA ASP A 128 -2.07 8.74 17.02
C ASP A 128 -2.27 7.57 18.01
N ASP A 129 -3.51 7.33 18.44
CA ASP A 129 -3.84 6.17 19.28
C ASP A 129 -3.55 4.85 18.54
N ILE A 130 -3.91 4.79 17.25
CA ILE A 130 -3.64 3.65 16.37
C ILE A 130 -2.14 3.43 16.24
N LYS A 131 -1.34 4.48 16.03
CA LYS A 131 0.13 4.37 16.00
C LYS A 131 0.68 3.84 17.31
N ILE A 132 0.16 4.28 18.45
CA ILE A 132 0.55 3.79 19.78
C ILE A 132 0.22 2.30 19.93
N ALA A 133 -0.97 1.87 19.51
CA ALA A 133 -1.37 0.47 19.53
C ALA A 133 -0.46 -0.39 18.65
N LEU A 134 -0.21 0.02 17.40
CA LEU A 134 0.67 -0.66 16.47
C LEU A 134 2.11 -0.75 16.99
N TRP A 135 2.63 0.33 17.57
CA TRP A 135 3.96 0.31 18.19
C TRP A 135 4.00 -0.65 19.37
N ASN A 136 2.95 -0.68 20.19
CA ASN A 136 2.87 -1.61 21.32
C ASN A 136 2.78 -3.07 20.88
N TYR A 137 2.15 -3.37 19.76
CA TYR A 137 2.07 -4.72 19.20
C TYR A 137 3.37 -5.14 18.51
N TYR A 138 3.86 -4.34 17.55
CA TYR A 138 4.99 -4.71 16.70
C TYR A 138 6.37 -4.34 17.25
N LYS A 139 6.43 -3.43 18.24
CA LYS A 139 7.67 -2.94 18.88
C LYS A 139 8.72 -2.37 17.90
N ARG A 140 8.28 -1.85 16.75
CA ARG A 140 9.17 -1.34 15.69
C ARG A 140 8.56 -0.16 14.91
N ASP A 141 9.23 0.99 14.95
CA ASP A 141 8.77 2.22 14.29
C ASP A 141 8.58 2.06 12.78
N LEU A 142 9.50 1.37 12.11
CA LEU A 142 9.41 1.14 10.67
C LEU A 142 8.15 0.35 10.30
N THR A 143 7.75 -0.62 11.12
CA THR A 143 6.52 -1.39 10.89
C THR A 143 5.29 -0.49 10.99
N VAL A 144 5.24 0.36 12.03
CA VAL A 144 4.16 1.35 12.19
C VAL A 144 4.10 2.26 10.97
N GLN A 145 5.25 2.79 10.53
CA GLN A 145 5.33 3.66 9.35
C GLN A 145 4.83 2.94 8.08
N THR A 146 5.23 1.69 7.84
CA THR A 146 4.76 0.90 6.69
C THR A 146 3.24 0.70 6.71
N ILE A 147 2.67 0.35 7.87
CA ILE A 147 1.22 0.16 8.02
C ILE A 147 0.47 1.46 7.80
N ILE A 148 0.93 2.58 8.39
CA ILE A 148 0.29 3.90 8.20
C ILE A 148 0.37 4.36 6.74
N ASN A 149 1.54 4.23 6.09
CA ASN A 149 1.69 4.57 4.68
C ASN A 149 0.76 3.73 3.80
N THR A 150 0.65 2.43 4.08
CA THR A 150 -0.24 1.52 3.35
C THR A 150 -1.71 1.89 3.56
N ALA A 151 -2.09 2.26 4.78
CA ALA A 151 -3.44 2.73 5.09
C ALA A 151 -3.79 4.01 4.30
N GLU A 152 -2.85 4.95 4.15
CA GLU A 152 -3.06 6.15 3.32
C GLU A 152 -3.26 5.83 1.84
N VAL A 153 -2.55 4.82 1.31
CA VAL A 153 -2.78 4.32 -0.06
C VAL A 153 -4.20 3.77 -0.19
N PHE A 154 -4.63 2.91 0.73
CA PHE A 154 -5.99 2.35 0.74
C PHE A 154 -7.06 3.42 0.95
N ARG A 155 -6.80 4.43 1.78
CA ARG A 155 -7.67 5.60 1.97
C ARG A 155 -7.86 6.36 0.66
N LYS A 156 -6.79 6.58 -0.11
CA LYS A 156 -6.89 7.32 -1.38
C LYS A 156 -7.66 6.55 -2.45
N PHE A 157 -7.39 5.26 -2.61
CA PHE A 157 -7.94 4.46 -3.72
C PHE A 157 -9.19 3.66 -3.37
N GLN A 158 -9.54 3.56 -2.09
CA GLN A 158 -10.75 2.89 -1.59
C GLN A 158 -10.87 1.42 -2.04
N THR A 159 -9.74 0.73 -2.19
CA THR A 159 -9.65 -0.69 -2.57
C THR A 159 -8.31 -1.27 -2.16
N VAL A 160 -8.27 -2.58 -1.91
CA VAL A 160 -7.04 -3.36 -1.72
C VAL A 160 -6.49 -3.95 -3.02
N SER A 161 -7.26 -3.92 -4.11
CA SER A 161 -6.86 -4.46 -5.41
C SER A 161 -6.06 -3.44 -6.22
N LEU A 162 -4.81 -3.19 -5.79
CA LEU A 162 -3.90 -2.18 -6.34
C LEU A 162 -2.68 -2.83 -7.01
N THR A 163 -2.96 -3.66 -8.02
CA THR A 163 -1.96 -4.48 -8.70
C THR A 163 -1.47 -3.91 -10.03
N ASN A 164 -2.10 -2.85 -10.55
CA ASN A 164 -1.66 -2.20 -11.80
C ASN A 164 -0.21 -1.71 -11.68
N ARG A 165 0.49 -1.72 -12.82
CA ARG A 165 1.88 -1.26 -12.95
C ARG A 165 2.03 -0.45 -14.23
N ASP A 166 3.02 0.43 -14.26
CA ASP A 166 3.36 1.21 -15.45
C ASP A 166 4.88 1.18 -15.68
N PHE A 167 5.28 1.35 -16.93
CA PHE A 167 6.69 1.50 -17.29
C PHE A 167 7.19 2.88 -16.81
N PRO A 168 8.40 3.01 -16.24
CA PRO A 168 8.85 4.25 -15.61
C PRO A 168 9.03 5.42 -16.59
N LEU A 169 9.08 5.17 -17.90
CA LEU A 169 9.13 6.21 -18.94
C LEU A 169 7.91 6.12 -19.87
N PRO A 170 7.51 7.22 -20.55
CA PRO A 170 6.52 7.15 -21.62
C PRO A 170 6.97 6.20 -22.74
N LEU A 171 6.09 5.31 -23.20
CA LEU A 171 6.42 4.29 -24.21
C LEU A 171 6.85 4.89 -25.56
N GLN A 172 6.38 6.12 -25.86
CA GLN A 172 6.75 6.87 -27.05
C GLN A 172 8.08 7.65 -26.93
N ALA A 173 8.70 7.67 -25.75
CA ALA A 173 9.99 8.32 -25.57
C ALA A 173 11.10 7.53 -26.27
N ASN A 174 12.16 8.23 -26.68
CA ASN A 174 13.37 7.57 -27.18
C ASN A 174 14.23 7.13 -25.99
N TYR A 175 14.29 5.84 -25.73
CA TYR A 175 15.11 5.25 -24.68
C TYR A 175 15.66 3.88 -25.10
N SER A 176 16.69 3.43 -24.38
CA SER A 176 17.21 2.06 -24.49
C SER A 176 17.54 1.54 -23.10
N TYR A 177 17.35 0.23 -22.89
CA TYR A 177 17.75 -0.43 -21.67
C TYR A 177 18.14 -1.87 -21.97
N ARG A 178 18.99 -2.41 -21.10
CA ARG A 178 19.35 -3.83 -21.03
C ARG A 178 19.61 -4.15 -19.56
N SER A 179 19.75 -5.42 -19.22
CA SER A 179 20.25 -5.74 -17.88
C SER A 179 21.65 -5.13 -17.72
N THR A 180 21.78 -4.24 -16.75
CA THR A 180 23.05 -3.65 -16.31
C THR A 180 23.41 -4.12 -14.90
N TRP A 181 22.72 -5.15 -14.39
CA TRP A 181 23.00 -5.72 -13.10
C TRP A 181 24.43 -6.28 -13.08
N GLY A 182 25.20 -5.93 -12.06
CA GLY A 182 26.59 -6.37 -11.93
C GLY A 182 27.61 -5.53 -12.68
N ASP A 183 27.19 -4.58 -13.52
CA ASP A 183 28.12 -3.68 -14.22
C ASP A 183 28.95 -2.85 -13.23
N ALA A 184 30.22 -2.64 -13.54
CA ALA A 184 31.12 -1.88 -12.68
C ALA A 184 30.71 -0.39 -12.62
N ARG A 185 30.67 0.18 -11.41
CA ARG A 185 30.49 1.62 -11.19
C ARG A 185 31.82 2.26 -10.83
N GLY A 186 32.32 3.18 -11.67
CA GLY A 186 33.64 3.77 -11.51
C GLY A 186 33.75 4.84 -10.41
N PHE A 187 32.66 5.55 -10.11
CA PHE A 187 32.63 6.59 -9.09
C PHE A 187 32.31 5.99 -7.70
N GLY A 188 33.15 6.32 -6.70
CA GLY A 188 32.99 5.79 -5.33
C GLY A 188 33.69 4.45 -5.05
N GLY A 189 34.66 4.04 -5.89
CA GLY A 189 35.45 2.82 -5.69
C GLY A 189 34.89 1.60 -6.43
N ARG A 190 35.30 0.39 -6.01
CA ARG A 190 34.84 -0.87 -6.65
C ARG A 190 33.44 -1.22 -6.18
N ARG A 191 32.43 -0.81 -6.97
CA ARG A 191 31.02 -1.14 -6.72
C ARG A 191 30.43 -1.80 -7.96
N ILE A 192 29.41 -2.61 -7.73
CA ILE A 192 28.57 -3.18 -8.78
C ILE A 192 27.27 -2.37 -8.90
N HIS A 193 26.62 -2.45 -10.05
CA HIS A 193 25.31 -1.87 -10.25
C HIS A 193 24.21 -2.85 -9.80
N GLU A 194 23.46 -2.47 -8.77
CA GLU A 194 22.33 -3.22 -8.23
C GLU A 194 21.00 -2.61 -8.72
N GLY A 195 20.87 -2.49 -10.04
CA GLY A 195 19.73 -1.84 -10.70
C GLY A 195 19.76 -2.00 -12.22
N THR A 196 18.85 -1.28 -12.89
CA THR A 196 18.78 -1.22 -14.36
C THR A 196 18.82 0.23 -14.81
N ASP A 197 19.78 0.57 -15.68
CA ASP A 197 19.87 1.89 -16.29
C ASP A 197 18.97 1.93 -17.53
N ILE A 198 18.09 2.92 -17.58
CA ILE A 198 17.30 3.25 -18.77
C ILE A 198 17.88 4.54 -19.34
N PHE A 199 18.59 4.42 -20.47
CA PHE A 199 19.19 5.56 -21.14
C PHE A 199 18.13 6.28 -21.97
N ALA A 200 17.77 7.48 -21.54
CA ALA A 200 16.76 8.32 -22.19
C ALA A 200 17.30 9.72 -22.47
N ASN A 201 16.62 10.45 -23.35
CA ASN A 201 16.92 11.86 -23.59
C ASN A 201 16.70 12.71 -22.33
N TYR A 202 17.39 13.84 -22.24
CA TYR A 202 17.23 14.81 -21.16
C TYR A 202 15.78 15.32 -21.08
N GLY A 203 15.25 15.43 -19.86
CA GLY A 203 13.89 15.92 -19.60
C GLY A 203 12.76 14.96 -19.93
N VAL A 204 13.05 13.68 -20.23
CA VAL A 204 12.01 12.66 -20.39
C VAL A 204 11.29 12.45 -19.05
N PRO A 205 9.96 12.58 -18.99
CA PRO A 205 9.22 12.37 -17.75
C PRO A 205 9.46 10.98 -17.16
N VAL A 206 9.65 10.92 -15.86
CA VAL A 206 9.74 9.69 -15.07
C VAL A 206 8.45 9.53 -14.29
N LYS A 207 7.84 8.34 -14.41
CA LYS A 207 6.56 7.98 -13.81
C LYS A 207 6.75 7.00 -12.67
N SER A 208 5.87 7.05 -11.68
CA SER A 208 5.74 5.97 -10.71
C SER A 208 5.33 4.68 -11.43
N THR A 209 5.96 3.56 -11.05
CA THR A 209 5.67 2.25 -11.62
C THR A 209 4.59 1.49 -10.85
N THR A 210 4.20 2.00 -9.68
CA THR A 210 3.40 1.30 -8.67
C THR A 210 2.51 2.27 -7.89
N TYR A 211 1.58 1.72 -7.10
CA TYR A 211 0.91 2.45 -6.04
C TYR A 211 1.80 2.50 -4.81
N GLY A 212 1.88 3.64 -4.13
CA GLY A 212 2.71 3.73 -2.93
C GLY A 212 2.81 5.12 -2.37
N VAL A 213 3.70 5.29 -1.40
CA VAL A 213 3.99 6.58 -0.76
C VAL A 213 5.42 6.99 -1.05
N ILE A 214 5.62 8.27 -1.35
CA ILE A 214 6.97 8.84 -1.47
C ILE A 214 7.59 8.91 -0.07
N GLU A 215 8.48 7.96 0.24
CA GLU A 215 9.24 7.95 1.49
C GLU A 215 10.42 8.93 1.46
N MET A 216 10.94 9.21 0.27
CA MET A 216 12.17 9.95 0.13
C MET A 216 12.19 10.81 -1.14
N LYS A 217 12.62 12.05 -0.99
CA LYS A 217 12.87 13.00 -2.08
C LYS A 217 14.10 13.83 -1.73
N GLY A 218 15.13 13.85 -2.57
CA GLY A 218 16.31 14.68 -2.30
C GLY A 218 17.52 14.34 -3.15
N TRP A 219 18.64 15.00 -2.86
CA TRP A 219 19.91 14.76 -3.54
C TRP A 219 20.82 13.85 -2.71
N ASN A 220 21.58 12.97 -3.36
CA ASN A 220 22.76 12.35 -2.75
C ASN A 220 23.91 12.20 -3.77
N THR A 221 25.10 11.90 -3.24
CA THR A 221 26.35 11.82 -4.02
C THR A 221 26.33 10.78 -5.15
N TYR A 222 25.62 9.67 -4.98
CA TYR A 222 25.64 8.56 -5.94
C TYR A 222 24.45 8.53 -6.91
N GLY A 223 23.27 8.95 -6.46
CA GLY A 223 22.04 8.95 -7.23
C GLY A 223 21.63 10.31 -7.75
N GLY A 224 22.34 11.38 -7.41
CA GLY A 224 21.91 12.74 -7.76
C GLY A 224 20.55 13.06 -7.15
N TRP A 225 19.68 13.73 -7.90
CA TRP A 225 18.28 13.89 -7.51
C TRP A 225 17.54 12.56 -7.63
N ARG A 226 16.91 12.15 -6.54
CA ARG A 226 16.29 10.83 -6.43
C ARG A 226 15.00 10.86 -5.63
N ILE A 227 14.11 9.95 -6.01
CA ILE A 227 12.85 9.66 -5.32
C ILE A 227 12.83 8.19 -4.91
N GLY A 228 12.30 7.95 -3.71
CA GLY A 228 12.02 6.63 -3.18
C GLY A 228 10.53 6.48 -2.92
N ILE A 229 9.92 5.45 -3.50
CA ILE A 229 8.52 5.09 -3.28
C ILE A 229 8.46 3.72 -2.63
N ARG A 230 7.69 3.59 -1.55
CA ARG A 230 7.35 2.30 -0.96
C ARG A 230 5.96 1.92 -1.38
N ASP A 231 5.81 0.74 -1.97
CA ASP A 231 4.50 0.22 -2.34
C ASP A 231 3.83 -0.57 -1.21
N ILE A 232 2.57 -0.94 -1.44
CA ILE A 232 1.76 -1.74 -0.50
C ILE A 232 2.26 -3.18 -0.33
N PHE A 233 3.24 -3.62 -1.12
CA PHE A 233 3.91 -4.91 -1.00
C PHE A 233 5.27 -4.76 -0.29
N ASN A 234 5.51 -3.62 0.35
CA ASN A 234 6.74 -3.27 1.05
C ASN A 234 7.99 -3.23 0.15
N ILE A 235 7.80 -3.16 -1.18
CA ILE A 235 8.89 -3.04 -2.16
C ILE A 235 9.28 -1.57 -2.28
N TYR A 236 10.60 -1.32 -2.26
CA TYR A 236 11.15 0.02 -2.44
C TYR A 236 11.53 0.27 -3.90
N HIS A 237 10.89 1.24 -4.52
CA HIS A 237 11.12 1.67 -5.89
C HIS A 237 12.01 2.92 -5.87
N TYR A 238 13.22 2.78 -6.40
CA TYR A 238 14.26 3.80 -6.35
C TYR A 238 14.48 4.41 -7.73
N TYR A 239 14.21 5.72 -7.84
CA TYR A 239 14.40 6.51 -9.06
C TYR A 239 15.55 7.47 -8.83
N ALA A 240 16.60 7.37 -9.63
CA ALA A 240 17.81 8.18 -9.50
C ALA A 240 18.15 8.90 -10.80
N HIS A 241 19.09 9.83 -10.69
CA HIS A 241 19.61 10.64 -11.79
C HIS A 241 18.55 11.50 -12.47
N LEU A 242 17.52 11.89 -11.71
CA LEU A 242 16.54 12.85 -12.15
C LEU A 242 17.25 14.19 -12.42
N GLN A 243 16.85 14.87 -13.49
CA GLN A 243 17.15 16.28 -13.71
C GLN A 243 16.39 17.16 -12.70
N SER A 244 15.13 16.84 -12.43
CA SER A 244 14.23 17.64 -11.59
C SER A 244 13.12 16.80 -10.98
N PHE A 245 12.51 17.30 -9.91
CA PHE A 245 11.35 16.69 -9.30
C PHE A 245 10.05 17.19 -9.94
N GLY A 246 9.07 16.31 -10.04
CA GLY A 246 7.69 16.69 -10.31
C GLY A 246 7.07 17.41 -9.11
N ASP A 247 5.79 17.76 -9.24
CA ASP A 247 5.00 18.37 -8.16
C ASP A 247 4.55 17.31 -7.15
N VAL A 248 5.52 16.75 -6.44
CA VAL A 248 5.34 15.69 -5.45
C VAL A 248 6.19 15.97 -4.21
N LYS A 249 5.73 15.57 -3.02
CA LYS A 249 6.45 15.71 -1.75
C LYS A 249 6.52 14.39 -0.98
N VAL A 250 7.42 14.32 -0.01
CA VAL A 250 7.48 13.19 0.93
C VAL A 250 6.13 13.07 1.63
N GLY A 251 5.60 11.85 1.72
CA GLY A 251 4.27 11.54 2.25
C GLY A 251 3.16 11.54 1.20
N ASP A 252 3.40 12.00 -0.03
CA ASP A 252 2.38 11.91 -1.08
C ASP A 252 2.14 10.46 -1.52
N VAL A 253 0.86 10.11 -1.66
CA VAL A 253 0.42 8.85 -2.27
C VAL A 253 0.43 9.00 -3.79
N VAL A 254 1.10 8.09 -4.49
CA VAL A 254 1.18 8.02 -5.96
C VAL A 254 0.52 6.74 -6.49
N GLN A 255 0.16 6.75 -7.77
CA GLN A 255 -0.30 5.58 -8.54
C GLN A 255 0.58 5.36 -9.78
N PRO A 256 0.50 4.18 -10.42
CA PRO A 256 1.19 3.92 -11.67
C PRO A 256 0.86 5.01 -12.71
N GLY A 257 1.90 5.58 -13.31
CA GLY A 257 1.79 6.61 -14.34
C GLY A 257 1.87 8.06 -13.85
N ASP A 258 1.76 8.30 -12.53
CA ASP A 258 1.98 9.64 -11.97
C ASP A 258 3.40 10.12 -12.26
N VAL A 259 3.54 11.33 -12.82
CA VAL A 259 4.86 11.91 -13.11
C VAL A 259 5.51 12.38 -11.81
N ILE A 260 6.65 11.78 -11.47
CA ILE A 260 7.40 12.04 -10.24
C ILE A 260 8.64 12.90 -10.47
N GLY A 261 9.08 13.03 -11.71
CA GLY A 261 10.25 13.81 -12.10
C GLY A 261 10.54 13.74 -13.57
N ALA A 262 11.73 14.20 -13.94
CA ALA A 262 12.35 14.07 -15.25
C ALA A 262 13.86 14.10 -15.03
#